data_AF-A0A932EJK0-F1
#
_entry.id   AF-A0A932EJK0-F1
#
_cell.length_a   1.000
_cell.length_b   1.000
_cell.length_c   1.000
_cell.angle_alpha   90.00
_cell.angle_beta   90.00
_cell.angle_gamma   90.00
#
_symmetry.space_group_name_H-M   'P 1'
#
loop_
_entity.id
_entity.type
_entity.pdbx_description
1 polymer ?
#
loop_
_entity_poly.entity_id
_entity_poly.type
_entity_poly.pdbx_seq_one_letter_code
_entity_poly.pdbx_strand_id
1 'polypeptide(L)'
;MSEQISKILKRKLEDTAYGGVDAETRRNTLKEELQFHILNFIYNHPEYSKWIMYGGSSLRIIHGLDRMSVDLDFEIHHAVTVKFLKRFKKEMENHFTNTYGAGADFLTIKITTGRGLLLKFHLGEELRFGHSSKQVHVKIDLNHFIAPNTVTERRPINHDQLSFVVTTYNMGSLMASKIAAIFLRGTRGVGKAIYEEKGRDIYDLLWYMGKKAVPDFDYLMAKNIDTKDIHALFDKLTLRMNKVNDENLKQDLLPLFMNRTYIENWLGNWRESYLRLLYDYKITTTTILESIAVNKAFDSDNFSFIYWYGTKEGGSIKVACIIGKFWIKFQAGDLPTKINDQIIKLVDSNTGEGLSDRIKQYTTLFYEKTEAYFKKNNRTMLGDSITTKVIRMTAEKFNRKEDILLNKSTLLSCELDDLLK
;
A
#
# COMPACT_ATOMS: atom_id res chain seq x y z
N MET A 1 23.09 20.22 21.23
CA MET A 1 21.94 19.98 20.33
C MET A 1 22.16 18.76 19.43
N SER A 2 23.33 18.54 18.79
CA SER A 2 23.63 17.25 18.14
C SER A 2 23.66 16.10 19.15
N GLU A 3 24.04 16.42 20.40
CA GLU A 3 23.96 15.55 21.57
C GLU A 3 22.60 14.87 21.76
N GLN A 4 21.48 15.51 21.39
CA GLN A 4 20.17 14.91 21.57
C GLN A 4 19.95 13.73 20.61
N ILE A 5 20.26 13.92 19.32
CA ILE A 5 20.23 12.83 18.34
C ILE A 5 21.21 11.74 18.77
N SER A 6 22.45 12.11 19.12
CA SER A 6 23.47 11.15 19.57
C SER A 6 23.02 10.35 20.80
N LYS A 7 22.35 10.98 21.77
CA LYS A 7 21.82 10.31 22.97
C LYS A 7 20.71 9.30 22.62
N ILE A 8 19.81 9.66 21.71
CA ILE A 8 18.75 8.75 21.21
C ILE A 8 19.39 7.56 20.50
N LEU A 9 20.35 7.81 19.62
CA LEU A 9 21.08 6.75 18.89
C LEU A 9 21.87 5.83 19.83
N LYS A 10 22.49 6.37 20.90
CA LYS A 10 23.19 5.58 21.92
C LYS A 10 22.23 4.63 22.64
N ARG A 11 21.12 5.16 23.13
CA ARG A 11 20.06 4.37 23.78
C ARG A 11 19.57 3.25 22.86
N LYS A 12 19.30 3.56 21.58
CA LYS A 12 18.91 2.56 20.58
C LYS A 12 19.94 1.46 20.40
N LEU A 13 21.25 1.77 20.44
CA LEU A 13 22.29 0.73 20.35
C LEU A 13 22.37 -0.13 21.60
N GLU A 14 22.23 0.46 22.79
CA GLU A 14 22.22 -0.27 24.06
C GLU A 14 21.10 -1.31 24.08
N ASP A 15 19.90 -0.95 23.60
CA ASP A 15 18.78 -1.88 23.45
C ASP A 15 19.10 -3.07 22.52
N THR A 16 19.95 -2.87 21.50
CA THR A 16 20.35 -3.92 20.55
C THR A 16 21.48 -4.83 21.07
N ALA A 17 22.24 -4.38 22.06
CA ALA A 17 23.41 -5.10 22.58
C ALA A 17 23.05 -6.42 23.27
N TYR A 18 21.86 -6.48 23.88
CA TYR A 18 21.36 -7.67 24.57
C TYR A 18 21.03 -8.85 23.64
N GLY A 19 20.94 -8.63 22.32
CA GLY A 19 20.48 -9.64 21.36
C GLY A 19 21.57 -10.35 20.54
N GLY A 20 22.86 -10.07 20.75
CA GLY A 20 23.95 -10.71 19.97
C GLY A 20 23.91 -10.40 18.46
N VAL A 21 23.38 -9.22 18.09
CA VAL A 21 23.06 -8.87 16.70
C VAL A 21 24.31 -8.37 15.93
N ASP A 22 24.43 -8.69 14.64
CA ASP A 22 25.56 -8.26 13.81
C ASP A 22 25.63 -6.73 13.58
N ALA A 23 26.80 -6.27 13.15
CA ALA A 23 27.10 -4.86 13.00
C ALA A 23 26.24 -4.12 11.96
N GLU A 24 25.89 -4.75 10.83
CA GLU A 24 25.06 -4.11 9.80
C GLU A 24 23.61 -3.98 10.27
N THR A 25 23.11 -4.94 11.05
CA THR A 25 21.76 -4.86 11.62
C THR A 25 21.63 -3.75 12.65
N ARG A 26 22.65 -3.60 13.53
CA ARG A 26 22.72 -2.44 14.45
C ARG A 26 22.77 -1.12 13.67
N ARG A 27 23.56 -1.08 12.58
CA ARG A 27 23.62 0.09 11.69
C ARG A 27 22.26 0.40 11.06
N ASN A 28 21.49 -0.61 10.67
CA ASN A 28 20.15 -0.43 10.10
C ASN A 28 19.15 0.09 11.14
N THR A 29 19.27 -0.31 12.41
CA THR A 29 18.46 0.26 13.50
C THR A 29 18.71 1.77 13.64
N LEU A 30 19.97 2.21 13.55
CA LEU A 30 20.31 3.63 13.55
C LEU A 30 19.76 4.38 12.33
N LYS A 31 19.74 3.73 11.16
CA LYS A 31 19.13 4.32 9.95
C LYS A 31 17.65 4.57 10.14
N GLU A 32 16.90 3.61 10.69
CA GLU A 32 15.46 3.78 10.96
C GLU A 32 15.21 4.99 11.87
N GLU A 33 16.01 5.15 12.92
CA GLU A 33 15.88 6.30 13.83
C GLU A 33 16.15 7.64 13.11
N LEU A 34 17.24 7.70 12.32
CA LEU A 34 17.62 8.90 11.57
C LEU A 34 16.59 9.28 10.48
N GLN A 35 15.85 8.32 9.94
CA GLN A 35 14.80 8.58 8.96
C GLN A 35 13.69 9.46 9.53
N PHE A 36 13.33 9.32 10.82
CA PHE A 36 12.29 10.16 11.42
C PHE A 36 12.67 11.64 11.45
N HIS A 37 13.93 11.97 11.71
CA HIS A 37 14.41 13.35 11.65
C HIS A 37 14.33 13.94 10.23
N ILE A 38 14.64 13.13 9.22
CA ILE A 38 14.53 13.52 7.80
C ILE A 38 13.07 13.71 7.40
N LEU A 39 12.19 12.79 7.80
CA LEU A 39 10.76 12.86 7.51
C LEU A 39 10.10 14.05 8.21
N ASN A 40 10.53 14.35 9.45
CA ASN A 40 10.07 15.52 10.19
C ASN A 40 10.39 16.82 9.43
N PHE A 41 11.56 16.92 8.79
CA PHE A 41 11.87 18.05 7.91
C PHE A 41 10.98 18.08 6.66
N ILE A 42 10.92 16.96 5.92
CA ILE A 42 10.18 16.88 4.65
C ILE A 42 8.70 17.21 4.85
N TYR A 43 8.05 16.59 5.84
CA TYR A 43 6.61 16.69 6.03
C TYR A 43 6.14 17.93 6.80
N ASN A 44 7.06 18.69 7.42
CA ASN A 44 6.78 20.03 7.93
C ASN A 44 7.22 21.15 6.98
N HIS A 45 7.81 20.82 5.84
CA HIS A 45 8.16 21.82 4.82
C HIS A 45 6.93 22.17 3.94
N PRO A 46 6.67 23.47 3.64
CA PRO A 46 5.51 23.88 2.83
C PRO A 46 5.45 23.25 1.44
N GLU A 47 6.61 22.99 0.82
CA GLU A 47 6.70 22.41 -0.52
C GLU A 47 6.77 20.88 -0.49
N TYR A 48 7.50 20.29 0.45
CA TYR A 48 7.88 18.86 0.41
C TYR A 48 6.86 17.95 1.10
N SER A 49 5.98 18.51 1.93
CA SER A 49 4.89 17.78 2.60
C SER A 49 3.87 17.13 1.66
N LYS A 50 3.89 17.53 0.38
CA LYS A 50 3.05 16.97 -0.69
C LYS A 50 3.67 15.74 -1.37
N TRP A 51 4.91 15.38 -1.05
CA TRP A 51 5.56 14.21 -1.65
C TRP A 51 4.90 12.92 -1.15
N ILE A 52 4.69 11.99 -2.08
CA ILE A 52 4.06 10.71 -1.79
C ILE A 52 5.16 9.73 -1.40
N MET A 53 5.24 9.38 -0.13
CA MET A 53 6.15 8.33 0.34
C MET A 53 5.62 6.97 -0.07
N TYR A 54 6.50 6.11 -0.58
CA TYR A 54 6.16 4.75 -0.99
C TYR A 54 7.31 3.79 -0.68
N GLY A 55 7.20 2.54 -1.13
CA GLY A 55 8.25 1.54 -0.93
C GLY A 55 8.34 0.99 0.49
N GLY A 56 9.50 0.40 0.82
CA GLY A 56 9.67 -0.38 2.06
C GLY A 56 9.55 0.45 3.34
N SER A 57 9.99 1.71 3.32
CA SER A 57 9.94 2.58 4.50
C SER A 57 8.52 3.09 4.77
N SER A 58 7.72 3.32 3.73
CA SER A 58 6.27 3.56 3.89
C SER A 58 5.62 2.38 4.61
N LEU A 59 5.88 1.16 4.13
CA LEU A 59 5.36 -0.07 4.72
C LEU A 59 5.78 -0.26 6.19
N ARG A 60 7.05 0.04 6.49
CA ARG A 60 7.61 -0.07 7.85
C ARG A 60 7.04 0.96 8.82
N ILE A 61 7.06 2.23 8.45
CA ILE A 61 6.68 3.34 9.34
C ILE A 61 5.16 3.45 9.49
N ILE A 62 4.40 3.21 8.42
CA ILE A 62 2.96 3.45 8.39
C ILE A 62 2.16 2.19 8.68
N HIS A 63 2.61 1.03 8.18
CA HIS A 63 1.84 -0.21 8.18
C HIS A 63 2.43 -1.33 9.03
N GLY A 64 3.56 -1.08 9.71
CA GLY A 64 4.17 -2.02 10.64
C GLY A 64 4.79 -3.26 9.97
N LEU A 65 5.46 -3.09 8.84
CA LEU A 65 6.31 -4.15 8.27
C LEU A 65 7.33 -4.65 9.32
N ASP A 66 7.54 -5.96 9.42
CA ASP A 66 8.43 -6.52 10.46
C ASP A 66 9.91 -6.25 10.19
N ARG A 67 10.33 -6.32 8.92
CA ARG A 67 11.72 -6.02 8.53
C ARG A 67 12.01 -4.52 8.60
N MET A 68 13.25 -4.19 8.94
CA MET A 68 13.74 -2.83 8.86
C MET A 68 13.80 -2.32 7.41
N SER A 69 13.75 -1.00 7.25
CA SER A 69 13.93 -0.34 5.94
C SER A 69 14.98 0.77 6.01
N VAL A 70 15.79 0.90 4.95
CA VAL A 70 17.04 1.67 4.99
C VAL A 70 17.07 2.91 4.10
N ASP A 71 16.18 2.98 3.10
CA ASP A 71 16.10 4.05 2.10
C ASP A 71 14.74 4.77 2.21
N LEU A 72 14.66 6.06 1.88
CA LEU A 72 13.41 6.79 1.78
C LEU A 72 13.08 7.06 0.31
N ASP A 73 11.97 6.50 -0.16
CA ASP A 73 11.51 6.61 -1.55
C ASP A 73 10.28 7.53 -1.62
N PHE A 74 10.32 8.51 -2.52
CA PHE A 74 9.21 9.43 -2.77
C PHE A 74 8.87 9.53 -4.26
N GLU A 75 7.58 9.64 -4.56
CA GLU A 75 7.10 10.09 -5.86
C GLU A 75 6.64 11.56 -5.77
N ILE A 76 7.01 12.35 -6.77
CA ILE A 76 6.74 13.79 -6.84
C ILE A 76 6.14 14.17 -8.18
N HIS A 77 5.34 15.25 -8.22
CA HIS A 77 4.61 15.69 -9.42
C HIS A 77 5.40 16.62 -10.35
N HIS A 78 6.70 16.76 -10.16
CA HIS A 78 7.55 17.61 -10.99
C HIS A 78 8.90 16.95 -11.30
N ALA A 79 9.54 17.38 -12.37
CA ALA A 79 10.83 16.86 -12.77
C ALA A 79 11.91 17.14 -11.71
N VAL A 80 12.70 16.13 -11.37
CA VAL A 80 13.85 16.27 -10.47
C VAL A 80 14.99 16.94 -11.24
N THR A 81 15.25 18.22 -10.97
CA THR A 81 16.34 18.98 -11.61
C THR A 81 17.53 19.14 -10.67
N VAL A 82 18.73 19.34 -11.22
CA VAL A 82 19.94 19.63 -10.43
C VAL A 82 19.77 20.91 -9.58
N LYS A 83 19.10 21.94 -10.13
CA LYS A 83 18.80 23.18 -9.41
C LYS A 83 17.93 22.91 -8.19
N PHE A 84 16.89 22.11 -8.35
CA PHE A 84 16.02 21.68 -7.28
C PHE A 84 16.77 20.90 -6.20
N LEU A 85 17.58 19.89 -6.59
CA LEU A 85 18.36 19.10 -5.64
C LEU A 85 19.38 19.94 -4.86
N LYS A 86 20.00 20.95 -5.49
CA LYS A 86 20.89 21.90 -4.80
C LYS A 86 20.14 22.73 -3.75
N ARG A 87 18.93 23.20 -4.06
CA ARG A 87 18.07 23.91 -3.10
C ARG A 87 17.66 23.00 -1.95
N PHE A 88 17.11 21.83 -2.27
CA PHE A 88 16.67 20.83 -1.29
C PHE A 88 17.81 20.43 -0.34
N LYS A 89 19.01 20.17 -0.88
CA LYS A 89 20.22 19.92 -0.08
C LYS A 89 20.49 21.07 0.90
N LYS A 90 20.53 22.32 0.42
CA LYS A 90 20.87 23.48 1.25
C LYS A 90 19.84 23.71 2.36
N GLU A 91 18.55 23.58 2.04
CA GLU A 91 17.47 23.73 3.03
C GLU A 91 17.54 22.63 4.10
N MET A 92 17.84 21.40 3.71
CA MET A 92 18.02 20.29 4.64
C MET A 92 19.25 20.49 5.54
N GLU A 93 20.40 20.90 4.98
CA GLU A 93 21.59 21.25 5.77
C GLU A 93 21.28 22.34 6.80
N ASN A 94 20.65 23.44 6.35
CA ASN A 94 20.23 24.53 7.23
C ASN A 94 19.27 24.05 8.32
N HIS A 95 18.29 23.21 7.99
CA HIS A 95 17.34 22.68 8.97
C HIS A 95 18.05 21.84 10.04
N PHE A 96 18.96 20.94 9.63
CA PHE A 96 19.69 20.10 10.58
C PHE A 96 20.62 20.92 11.48
N THR A 97 21.32 21.90 10.93
CA THR A 97 22.18 22.81 11.72
C THR A 97 21.35 23.65 12.70
N ASN A 98 20.26 24.29 12.24
CA ASN A 98 19.49 25.21 13.07
C ASN A 98 18.62 24.51 14.12
N THR A 99 18.07 23.34 13.80
CA THR A 99 17.13 22.62 14.68
C THR A 99 17.83 21.66 15.61
N TYR A 100 18.85 20.96 15.10
CA TYR A 100 19.52 19.90 15.85
C TYR A 100 20.98 20.23 16.16
N GLY A 101 21.50 21.42 15.83
CA GLY A 101 22.92 21.72 16.00
C GLY A 101 23.84 20.75 15.25
N ALA A 102 23.32 20.08 14.21
CA ALA A 102 24.05 19.13 13.39
C ALA A 102 24.83 19.89 12.31
N GLY A 103 26.07 20.25 12.64
CA GLY A 103 27.01 20.87 11.73
C GLY A 103 27.64 19.88 10.74
N ALA A 104 28.59 20.37 9.94
CA ALA A 104 29.28 19.58 8.91
C ALA A 104 30.13 18.42 9.47
N ASP A 105 30.53 18.53 10.74
CA ASP A 105 31.21 17.49 11.52
C ASP A 105 30.28 16.30 11.84
N PHE A 106 28.98 16.55 11.96
CA PHE A 106 27.97 15.52 12.24
C PHE A 106 27.25 15.02 10.98
N LEU A 107 26.91 15.90 10.05
CA LEU A 107 26.14 15.56 8.84
C LEU A 107 26.77 16.16 7.59
N THR A 108 26.98 15.32 6.58
CA THR A 108 27.32 15.76 5.22
C THR A 108 26.30 15.24 4.23
N ILE A 109 25.75 16.11 3.39
CA ILE A 109 24.76 15.72 2.37
C ILE A 109 25.39 15.77 0.98
N LYS A 110 25.15 14.75 0.15
CA LYS A 110 25.58 14.71 -1.25
C LYS A 110 24.38 14.49 -2.17
N ILE A 111 24.42 15.10 -3.36
CA ILE A 111 23.45 14.80 -4.41
C ILE A 111 23.83 13.47 -5.07
N THR A 112 22.88 12.54 -5.20
CA THR A 112 23.10 11.24 -5.84
C THR A 112 22.48 11.20 -7.23
N THR A 113 23.30 10.84 -8.24
CA THR A 113 22.86 10.36 -9.58
C THR A 113 21.70 11.14 -10.24
N GLY A 114 21.53 12.42 -9.91
CA GLY A 114 20.42 13.26 -10.37
C GLY A 114 19.03 12.91 -9.82
N ARG A 115 18.90 11.95 -8.89
CA ARG A 115 17.60 11.44 -8.41
C ARG A 115 17.37 11.59 -6.90
N GLY A 116 18.25 12.26 -6.16
CA GLY A 116 18.01 12.47 -4.74
C GLY A 116 19.24 12.88 -3.93
N LEU A 117 19.22 12.57 -2.63
CA LEU A 117 20.25 12.93 -1.66
C LEU A 117 20.77 11.71 -0.91
N LEU A 118 22.06 11.72 -0.56
CA LEU A 118 22.70 10.81 0.39
C LEU A 118 23.14 11.62 1.61
N LEU A 119 22.53 11.34 2.75
CA LEU A 119 22.88 11.92 4.03
C LEU A 119 23.89 11.01 4.72
N LYS A 120 25.04 11.57 5.10
CA LYS A 120 26.11 10.87 5.80
C LYS A 120 26.25 11.41 7.21
N PHE A 121 25.82 10.63 8.18
CA PHE A 121 25.92 10.94 9.60
C PHE A 121 27.23 10.38 10.15
N HIS A 122 28.03 11.23 10.80
CA HIS A 122 29.32 10.89 11.41
C HIS A 122 29.13 10.77 12.91
N LEU A 123 29.01 9.54 13.40
CA LEU A 123 28.56 9.26 14.77
C LEU A 123 29.71 9.16 15.80
N GLY A 124 30.94 9.44 15.39
CA GLY A 124 32.12 9.45 16.27
C GLY A 124 32.53 8.07 16.81
N GLU A 125 33.43 8.06 17.81
CA GLU A 125 33.94 6.84 18.47
C GLU A 125 33.01 6.29 19.56
N GLU A 126 32.08 7.11 20.05
CA GLU A 126 31.21 6.77 21.18
C GLU A 126 30.03 5.88 20.79
N LEU A 127 29.77 5.74 19.49
CA LEU A 127 28.69 4.94 18.90
C LEU A 127 29.27 3.75 18.13
N ARG A 128 30.25 3.02 18.71
CA ARG A 128 30.83 1.83 18.07
C ARG A 128 29.84 0.66 18.09
N PHE A 129 29.20 0.40 16.95
CA PHE A 129 28.34 -0.76 16.71
C PHE A 129 29.10 -1.95 16.07
N GLY A 130 30.43 -1.99 16.18
CA GLY A 130 31.28 -3.07 15.67
C GLY A 130 31.43 -3.11 14.14
N HIS A 131 31.18 -1.99 13.46
CA HIS A 131 31.30 -1.87 12.01
C HIS A 131 32.56 -1.07 11.62
N SER A 132 33.16 -1.37 10.46
CA SER A 132 34.39 -0.72 10.00
C SER A 132 34.22 0.77 9.67
N SER A 133 33.05 1.15 9.15
CA SER A 133 32.67 2.55 8.92
C SER A 133 31.95 3.15 10.13
N LYS A 134 32.42 4.33 10.56
CA LYS A 134 31.79 5.19 11.59
C LYS A 134 30.64 6.03 11.06
N GLN A 135 30.22 5.79 9.81
CA GLN A 135 29.17 6.55 9.16
C GLN A 135 27.90 5.74 8.95
N VAL A 136 26.78 6.36 9.30
CA VAL A 136 25.45 5.88 8.94
C VAL A 136 24.96 6.68 7.75
N HIS A 137 24.53 5.98 6.71
CA HIS A 137 24.06 6.61 5.48
C HIS A 137 22.57 6.37 5.34
N VAL A 138 21.81 7.44 5.11
CA VAL A 138 20.40 7.38 4.75
C VAL A 138 20.24 8.00 3.37
N LYS A 139 19.58 7.28 2.48
CA LYS A 139 19.33 7.72 1.10
C LYS A 139 17.91 8.22 0.95
N ILE A 140 17.74 9.30 0.21
CA ILE A 140 16.46 9.81 -0.27
C ILE A 140 16.46 9.67 -1.79
N ASP A 141 15.51 8.92 -2.33
CA ASP A 141 15.26 8.79 -3.77
C ASP A 141 13.95 9.48 -4.14
N LEU A 142 14.02 10.35 -5.15
CA LEU A 142 12.91 11.09 -5.71
C LEU A 142 12.63 10.60 -7.13
N ASN A 143 11.39 10.19 -7.38
CA ASN A 143 10.94 9.73 -8.68
C ASN A 143 9.83 10.63 -9.19
N HIS A 144 9.99 11.15 -10.41
CA HIS A 144 8.91 11.86 -11.07
C HIS A 144 7.98 10.83 -11.72
N PHE A 145 6.81 10.64 -11.12
CA PHE A 145 5.80 9.71 -11.61
C PHE A 145 4.41 10.16 -11.19
N ILE A 146 3.45 9.96 -12.08
CA ILE A 146 2.04 10.25 -11.85
C ILE A 146 1.26 9.08 -12.45
N ALA A 147 0.54 8.35 -11.60
CA ALA A 147 -0.42 7.34 -12.04
C ALA A 147 -1.85 7.92 -11.94
N PRO A 148 -2.64 7.88 -13.02
CA PRO A 148 -4.04 8.29 -12.97
C PRO A 148 -4.81 7.42 -11.97
N ASN A 149 -5.88 7.98 -11.40
CA ASN A 149 -6.83 7.29 -10.51
C ASN A 149 -6.24 6.68 -9.22
N THR A 150 -4.98 6.92 -8.91
CA THR A 150 -4.38 6.43 -7.67
C THR A 150 -4.85 7.22 -6.45
N VAL A 151 -5.15 6.50 -5.37
CA VAL A 151 -5.63 7.09 -4.13
C VAL A 151 -4.45 7.33 -3.19
N THR A 152 -4.35 8.56 -2.69
CA THR A 152 -3.41 8.92 -1.64
C THR A 152 -4.11 9.11 -0.30
N GLU A 153 -3.39 8.82 0.77
CA GLU A 153 -3.83 8.93 2.14
C GLU A 153 -2.86 9.79 2.94
N ARG A 154 -3.37 10.43 3.99
CA ARG A 154 -2.57 11.18 4.97
C ARG A 154 -2.54 10.41 6.28
N ARG A 155 -1.33 10.14 6.78
CA ARG A 155 -1.08 9.30 7.95
C ARG A 155 -0.29 10.12 8.97
N PRO A 156 -0.88 10.51 10.12
CA PRO A 156 -0.14 11.17 11.18
C PRO A 156 0.83 10.19 11.82
N ILE A 157 2.08 10.61 11.98
CA ILE A 157 3.16 9.85 12.61
C ILE A 157 3.64 10.65 13.82
N ASN A 158 3.70 9.99 14.97
CA ASN A 158 4.29 10.51 16.19
C ASN A 158 5.40 9.53 16.61
N HIS A 159 6.61 10.03 16.74
CA HIS A 159 7.79 9.26 17.15
C HIS A 159 8.65 10.11 18.07
N ASP A 160 8.72 9.74 19.36
CA ASP A 160 9.31 10.55 20.43
C ASP A 160 8.79 11.99 20.43
N GLN A 161 9.64 12.97 20.12
CA GLN A 161 9.30 14.41 20.07
C GLN A 161 8.96 14.90 18.66
N LEU A 162 8.92 14.01 17.68
CA LEU A 162 8.69 14.34 16.28
C LEU A 162 7.24 14.00 15.91
N SER A 163 6.57 14.96 15.27
CA SER A 163 5.20 14.81 14.79
C SER A 163 5.09 15.37 13.38
N PHE A 164 4.59 14.56 12.45
CA PHE A 164 4.40 14.96 11.06
C PHE A 164 3.29 14.13 10.40
N VAL A 165 2.78 14.60 9.26
CA VAL A 165 1.74 13.90 8.50
C VAL A 165 2.29 13.45 7.16
N VAL A 166 2.46 12.15 7.00
CA VAL A 166 2.95 11.53 5.77
C VAL A 166 1.83 11.45 4.75
N THR A 167 2.12 11.86 3.51
CA THR A 167 1.28 11.52 2.35
C THR A 167 1.83 10.24 1.72
N THR A 168 0.99 9.21 1.56
CA THR A 168 1.35 7.90 0.99
C THR A 168 0.26 7.41 0.05
N TYR A 169 0.54 6.42 -0.80
CA TYR A 169 -0.53 5.69 -1.49
C TYR A 169 -1.32 4.79 -0.54
N ASN A 170 -2.53 4.42 -0.96
CA ASN A 170 -3.29 3.34 -0.33
C ASN A 170 -2.55 1.99 -0.46
N MET A 171 -3.03 0.97 0.26
CA MET A 171 -2.40 -0.36 0.28
C MET A 171 -2.31 -1.01 -1.11
N GLY A 172 -3.31 -0.80 -1.96
CA GLY A 172 -3.36 -1.38 -3.30
C GLY A 172 -2.28 -0.82 -4.23
N SER A 173 -2.09 0.51 -4.28
CA SER A 173 -1.03 1.09 -5.11
C SER A 173 0.36 0.83 -4.52
N LEU A 174 0.49 0.69 -3.19
CA LEU A 174 1.75 0.23 -2.58
C LEU A 174 2.09 -1.21 -3.00
N MET A 175 1.14 -2.15 -2.99
CA MET A 175 1.34 -3.50 -3.50
C MET A 175 1.65 -3.51 -5.00
N ALA A 176 0.93 -2.73 -5.80
CA ALA A 176 1.19 -2.58 -7.23
C ALA A 176 2.61 -2.07 -7.50
N SER A 177 3.08 -1.09 -6.73
CA SER A 177 4.46 -0.59 -6.82
C SER A 177 5.50 -1.69 -6.54
N LYS A 178 5.17 -2.65 -5.67
CA LYS A 178 6.02 -3.79 -5.36
C LYS A 178 6.06 -4.81 -6.49
N ILE A 179 4.90 -5.19 -7.02
CA ILE A 179 4.81 -6.06 -8.21
C ILE A 179 5.56 -5.42 -9.39
N ALA A 180 5.39 -4.12 -9.60
CA ALA A 180 6.12 -3.40 -10.63
C ALA A 180 7.63 -3.43 -10.42
N ALA A 181 8.12 -3.27 -9.19
CA ALA A 181 9.54 -3.39 -8.88
C ALA A 181 10.07 -4.80 -9.20
N ILE A 182 9.31 -5.86 -8.93
CA ILE A 182 9.71 -7.24 -9.24
C ILE A 182 9.82 -7.47 -10.75
N PHE A 183 8.93 -6.89 -11.56
CA PHE A 183 8.97 -7.07 -13.01
C PHE A 183 9.96 -6.16 -13.73
N LEU A 184 10.16 -4.93 -13.25
CA LEU A 184 10.86 -3.88 -13.99
C LEU A 184 12.30 -3.63 -13.53
N ARG A 185 12.72 -4.17 -12.37
CA ARG A 185 14.12 -4.01 -11.96
C ARG A 185 15.04 -4.73 -12.95
N GLY A 186 16.09 -4.02 -13.34
CA GLY A 186 17.20 -4.59 -14.10
C GLY A 186 18.17 -5.36 -13.20
N THR A 187 19.20 -5.92 -13.82
CA THR A 187 20.27 -6.66 -13.15
C THR A 187 21.04 -5.80 -12.15
N ARG A 188 21.42 -6.39 -11.02
CA ARG A 188 22.15 -5.75 -9.94
C ARG A 188 23.37 -6.58 -9.53
N GLY A 189 24.53 -5.94 -9.46
CA GLY A 189 25.72 -6.53 -8.85
C GLY A 189 25.64 -6.55 -7.32
N VAL A 190 25.87 -7.71 -6.70
CA VAL A 190 26.17 -7.88 -5.28
C VAL A 190 27.49 -8.64 -5.18
N GLY A 191 28.57 -7.93 -4.82
CA GLY A 191 29.92 -8.47 -4.94
C GLY A 191 30.28 -8.75 -6.40
N LYS A 192 30.67 -10.00 -6.71
CA LYS A 192 30.93 -10.47 -8.08
C LYS A 192 29.68 -11.06 -8.78
N ALA A 193 28.59 -11.28 -8.05
CA ALA A 193 27.39 -11.90 -8.58
C ALA A 193 26.43 -10.83 -9.12
N ILE A 194 25.64 -11.20 -10.13
CA ILE A 194 24.61 -10.36 -10.73
C ILE A 194 23.26 -11.04 -10.50
N TYR A 195 22.34 -10.32 -9.86
CA TYR A 195 20.99 -10.80 -9.54
C TYR A 195 19.96 -9.96 -10.28
N GLU A 196 18.86 -10.59 -10.71
CA GLU A 196 17.72 -9.88 -11.33
C GLU A 196 16.74 -9.36 -10.28
N GLU A 197 16.87 -9.84 -9.04
CA GLU A 197 15.93 -9.63 -7.96
C GLU A 197 16.58 -8.98 -6.72
N LYS A 198 15.73 -8.35 -5.91
CA LYS A 198 16.09 -7.81 -4.60
C LYS A 198 15.31 -8.60 -3.55
N GLY A 199 16.01 -9.33 -2.69
CA GLY A 199 15.38 -10.26 -1.75
C GLY A 199 14.24 -9.65 -0.93
N ARG A 200 14.43 -8.42 -0.46
CA ARG A 200 13.41 -7.69 0.31
C ARG A 200 12.13 -7.36 -0.45
N ASP A 201 12.16 -7.34 -1.79
CA ASP A 201 10.94 -7.17 -2.57
C ASP A 201 10.06 -8.44 -2.53
N ILE A 202 10.67 -9.62 -2.43
CA ILE A 202 9.95 -10.89 -2.26
C ILE A 202 9.29 -10.93 -0.88
N TYR A 203 10.04 -10.56 0.16
CA TYR A 203 9.48 -10.45 1.52
C TYR A 203 8.27 -9.52 1.57
N ASP A 204 8.39 -8.33 1.01
CA ASP A 204 7.30 -7.35 0.99
C ASP A 204 6.08 -7.85 0.20
N LEU A 205 6.29 -8.52 -0.94
CA LEU A 205 5.20 -9.11 -1.71
C LEU A 205 4.41 -10.11 -0.87
N LEU A 206 5.10 -11.05 -0.21
CA LEU A 206 4.44 -12.04 0.65
C LEU A 206 3.75 -11.37 1.84
N TRP A 207 4.31 -10.27 2.37
CA TRP A 207 3.67 -9.47 3.40
C TRP A 207 2.35 -8.85 2.90
N TYR A 208 2.33 -8.22 1.71
CA TYR A 208 1.10 -7.71 1.10
C TYR A 208 0.09 -8.83 0.88
N MET A 209 0.59 -9.99 0.43
CA MET A 209 -0.25 -11.15 0.21
C MET A 209 -0.87 -11.67 1.52
N GLY A 210 -0.10 -11.71 2.61
CA GLY A 210 -0.62 -12.06 3.94
C GLY A 210 -1.73 -11.11 4.43
N LYS A 211 -1.76 -9.86 3.92
CA LYS A 211 -2.81 -8.88 4.20
C LYS A 211 -3.98 -8.93 3.21
N LYS A 212 -3.95 -9.83 2.21
CA LYS A 212 -4.92 -9.92 1.11
C LYS A 212 -5.13 -8.58 0.39
N ALA A 213 -4.06 -7.78 0.26
CA ALA A 213 -4.11 -6.52 -0.48
C ALA A 213 -4.41 -6.79 -1.97
N VAL A 214 -5.33 -6.06 -2.58
CA VAL A 214 -5.56 -6.14 -4.03
C VAL A 214 -4.64 -5.12 -4.70
N PRO A 215 -3.73 -5.51 -5.61
CA PRO A 215 -2.89 -4.54 -6.30
C PRO A 215 -3.74 -3.60 -7.14
N ASP A 216 -3.39 -2.32 -7.11
CA ASP A 216 -3.99 -1.30 -7.96
C ASP A 216 -3.57 -1.51 -9.42
N PHE A 217 -4.51 -1.95 -10.25
CA PHE A 217 -4.26 -2.24 -11.65
C PHE A 217 -4.03 -0.97 -12.48
N ASP A 218 -4.61 0.18 -12.11
CA ASP A 218 -4.35 1.45 -12.79
C ASP A 218 -2.89 1.89 -12.57
N TYR A 219 -2.37 1.70 -11.36
CA TYR A 219 -0.94 1.91 -11.07
C TYR A 219 -0.05 0.99 -11.91
N LEU A 220 -0.37 -0.30 -12.03
CA LEU A 220 0.40 -1.25 -12.84
C LEU A 220 0.37 -0.88 -14.33
N MET A 221 -0.79 -0.52 -14.86
CA MET A 221 -0.94 -0.05 -16.25
C MET A 221 -0.12 1.21 -16.50
N ALA A 222 -0.10 2.17 -15.56
CA ALA A 222 0.73 3.37 -15.65
C ALA A 222 2.25 3.08 -15.64
N LYS A 223 2.67 1.91 -15.13
CA LYS A 223 4.05 1.39 -15.23
C LYS A 223 4.26 0.48 -16.45
N ASN A 224 3.31 0.44 -17.39
CA ASN A 224 3.32 -0.40 -18.59
C ASN A 224 3.35 -1.91 -18.32
N ILE A 225 2.69 -2.35 -17.24
CA ILE A 225 2.50 -3.77 -16.94
C ILE A 225 1.11 -4.19 -17.40
N ASP A 226 1.05 -5.27 -18.15
CA ASP A 226 -0.21 -5.82 -18.65
C ASP A 226 -1.03 -6.44 -17.51
N THR A 227 -2.22 -5.90 -17.28
CA THR A 227 -3.18 -6.32 -16.26
C THR A 227 -4.47 -6.88 -16.86
N LYS A 228 -4.54 -7.06 -18.19
CA LYS A 228 -5.75 -7.59 -18.84
C LYS A 228 -6.11 -8.97 -18.33
N ASP A 229 -5.10 -9.81 -18.13
CA ASP A 229 -5.29 -11.15 -17.58
C ASP A 229 -4.58 -11.24 -16.22
N ILE A 230 -5.38 -11.18 -15.16
CA ILE A 230 -4.88 -11.26 -13.78
C ILE A 230 -4.27 -12.64 -13.50
N HIS A 231 -4.80 -13.72 -14.10
CA HIS A 231 -4.16 -15.04 -13.98
C HIS A 231 -2.76 -15.00 -14.62
N ALA A 232 -2.65 -14.52 -15.85
CA ALA A 232 -1.36 -14.41 -16.53
C ALA A 232 -0.36 -13.50 -15.79
N LEU A 233 -0.84 -12.44 -15.12
CA LEU A 233 -0.01 -11.58 -14.27
C LEU A 233 0.60 -12.37 -13.11
N PHE A 234 -0.21 -13.13 -12.38
CA PHE A 234 0.24 -13.93 -11.25
C PHE A 234 1.02 -15.19 -11.65
N ASP A 235 0.76 -15.76 -12.84
CA ASP A 235 1.58 -16.82 -13.42
C ASP A 235 2.98 -16.31 -13.74
N LYS A 236 3.10 -15.13 -14.35
CA LYS A 236 4.38 -14.46 -14.58
C LYS A 236 5.11 -14.17 -13.26
N LEU A 237 4.36 -13.77 -12.22
CA LEU A 237 4.92 -13.54 -10.88
C LEU A 237 5.45 -14.85 -10.28
N THR A 238 4.71 -15.95 -10.40
CA THR A 238 5.12 -17.29 -9.95
C THR A 238 6.40 -17.74 -10.65
N LEU A 239 6.48 -17.53 -11.97
CA LEU A 239 7.70 -17.82 -12.74
C LEU A 239 8.91 -16.98 -12.28
N ARG A 240 8.68 -15.75 -11.83
CA ARG A 240 9.75 -14.93 -11.21
C ARG A 240 10.17 -15.48 -9.85
N MET A 241 9.23 -15.93 -9.01
CA MET A 241 9.56 -16.53 -7.71
C MET A 241 10.46 -17.76 -7.86
N ASN A 242 10.22 -18.60 -8.86
CA ASN A 242 11.06 -19.79 -9.11
C ASN A 242 12.52 -19.48 -9.48
N LYS A 243 12.82 -18.24 -9.91
CA LYS A 243 14.17 -17.80 -10.28
C LYS A 243 14.93 -17.12 -9.13
N VAL A 244 14.27 -16.84 -8.01
CA VAL A 244 14.88 -16.14 -6.87
C VAL A 244 15.99 -17.00 -6.27
N ASN A 245 17.17 -16.41 -6.09
CA ASN A 245 18.31 -17.07 -5.47
C ASN A 245 18.21 -16.97 -3.93
N ASP A 246 18.22 -18.11 -3.24
CA ASP A 246 18.05 -18.15 -1.78
C ASP A 246 19.22 -17.50 -1.02
N GLU A 247 20.44 -17.59 -1.54
CA GLU A 247 21.61 -16.97 -0.91
C GLU A 247 21.54 -15.44 -1.04
N ASN A 248 21.11 -14.92 -2.19
CA ASN A 248 20.83 -13.49 -2.37
C ASN A 248 19.73 -13.00 -1.43
N LEU A 249 18.64 -13.76 -1.33
CA LEU A 249 17.52 -13.47 -0.43
C LEU A 249 17.98 -13.42 1.02
N LYS A 250 18.77 -14.42 1.45
CA LYS A 250 19.38 -14.50 2.77
C LYS A 250 20.29 -13.30 3.05
N GLN A 251 21.20 -12.96 2.13
CA GLN A 251 22.14 -11.84 2.30
C GLN A 251 21.42 -10.48 2.37
N ASP A 252 20.37 -10.26 1.59
CA ASP A 252 19.61 -9.00 1.60
C ASP A 252 18.70 -8.89 2.83
N LEU A 253 18.09 -10.00 3.29
CA LEU A 253 17.11 -9.97 4.38
C LEU A 253 17.74 -10.08 5.77
N LEU A 254 18.75 -10.92 5.99
CA LEU A 254 19.31 -11.14 7.32
C LEU A 254 19.67 -9.83 8.06
N PRO A 255 20.31 -8.82 7.44
CA PRO A 255 20.65 -7.58 8.13
C PRO A 255 19.45 -6.68 8.47
N LEU A 256 18.26 -7.02 8.00
CA LEU A 256 17.02 -6.24 8.19
C LEU A 256 16.18 -6.75 9.37
N PHE A 257 16.62 -7.78 10.10
CA PHE A 257 15.86 -8.35 11.22
C PHE A 257 16.68 -8.43 12.50
N MET A 258 16.04 -8.04 13.60
CA MET A 258 16.54 -8.27 14.95
C MET A 258 16.36 -9.74 15.37
N ASN A 259 15.19 -10.33 15.06
CA ASN A 259 14.90 -11.72 15.39
C ASN A 259 15.43 -12.66 14.31
N ARG A 260 16.58 -13.30 14.57
CA ARG A 260 17.25 -14.24 13.66
C ARG A 260 16.44 -15.50 13.38
N THR A 261 15.92 -16.11 14.45
CA THR A 261 15.14 -17.34 14.36
C THR A 261 13.91 -17.16 13.46
N TYR A 262 13.22 -16.02 13.57
CA TYR A 262 12.09 -15.71 12.70
C TYR A 262 12.50 -15.66 11.22
N ILE A 263 13.53 -14.87 10.88
CA ILE A 263 13.91 -14.69 9.47
C ILE A 263 14.54 -15.95 8.87
N GLU A 264 15.28 -16.74 9.65
CA GLU A 264 15.82 -18.02 9.19
C GLU A 264 14.69 -19.03 8.89
N ASN A 265 13.67 -19.09 9.75
CA ASN A 265 12.50 -19.91 9.49
C ASN A 265 11.71 -19.41 8.27
N TRP A 266 11.57 -18.08 8.10
CA TRP A 266 10.92 -17.51 6.93
C TRP A 266 11.68 -17.87 5.65
N LEU A 267 13.01 -17.72 5.63
CA LEU A 267 13.87 -18.09 4.51
C LEU A 267 13.80 -19.58 4.17
N GLY A 268 13.58 -20.45 5.16
CA GLY A 268 13.42 -21.89 4.93
C GLY A 268 12.08 -22.31 4.30
N ASN A 269 11.04 -21.45 4.34
CA ASN A 269 9.66 -21.82 3.99
C ASN A 269 8.98 -20.83 3.03
N TRP A 270 9.72 -19.88 2.45
CA TRP A 270 9.11 -18.74 1.75
C TRP A 270 8.40 -19.17 0.45
N ARG A 271 8.87 -20.21 -0.24
CA ARG A 271 8.24 -20.69 -1.49
C ARG A 271 6.91 -21.39 -1.21
N GLU A 272 6.88 -22.26 -0.21
CA GLU A 272 5.66 -22.92 0.27
C GLU A 272 4.67 -21.88 0.79
N SER A 273 5.17 -20.88 1.52
CA SER A 273 4.36 -19.75 1.98
C SER A 273 3.80 -18.95 0.81
N TYR A 274 4.60 -18.69 -0.23
CA TYR A 274 4.13 -18.02 -1.45
C TYR A 274 3.02 -18.81 -2.13
N LEU A 275 3.18 -20.12 -2.35
CA LEU A 275 2.16 -20.95 -3.00
C LEU A 275 0.88 -21.01 -2.19
N ARG A 276 0.97 -21.14 -0.86
CA ARG A 276 -0.19 -21.09 0.03
C ARG A 276 -0.89 -19.74 -0.06
N LEU A 277 -0.14 -18.63 0.01
CA LEU A 277 -0.70 -17.29 -0.10
C LEU A 277 -1.34 -17.04 -1.47
N LEU A 278 -0.73 -17.53 -2.55
CA LEU A 278 -1.28 -17.42 -3.90
C LEU A 278 -2.61 -18.19 -4.02
N TYR A 279 -2.66 -19.40 -3.46
CA TYR A 279 -3.88 -20.19 -3.38
C TYR A 279 -4.97 -19.45 -2.57
N ASP A 280 -4.61 -18.89 -1.43
CA ASP A 280 -5.52 -18.14 -0.55
C ASP A 280 -6.02 -16.82 -1.15
N TYR A 281 -5.31 -16.27 -2.15
CA TYR A 281 -5.73 -15.06 -2.88
C TYR A 281 -6.97 -15.27 -3.72
N LYS A 282 -7.23 -16.52 -4.15
CA LYS A 282 -8.33 -16.90 -5.05
C LYS A 282 -8.51 -15.92 -6.22
N ILE A 283 -7.77 -16.15 -7.29
CA ILE A 283 -8.01 -15.45 -8.56
C ILE A 283 -9.20 -16.14 -9.21
N THR A 284 -10.28 -15.40 -9.44
CA THR A 284 -11.56 -16.00 -9.84
C THR A 284 -12.14 -15.28 -11.04
N THR A 285 -12.59 -16.04 -12.02
CA THR A 285 -13.23 -15.52 -13.23
C THR A 285 -14.74 -15.72 -13.16
N THR A 286 -15.47 -14.61 -13.06
CA THR A 286 -16.92 -14.59 -12.95
C THR A 286 -17.62 -14.95 -14.25
N THR A 287 -18.71 -15.70 -14.13
CA THR A 287 -19.53 -16.18 -15.25
C THR A 287 -20.90 -15.50 -15.22
N ILE A 288 -21.99 -16.23 -15.06
CA ILE A 288 -23.32 -15.63 -15.08
C ILE A 288 -23.74 -15.18 -13.68
N LEU A 289 -24.60 -14.17 -13.62
CA LEU A 289 -25.35 -13.85 -12.41
C LEU A 289 -26.33 -15.00 -12.15
N GLU A 290 -26.26 -15.60 -10.97
CA GLU A 290 -27.06 -16.77 -10.57
C GLU A 290 -28.31 -16.35 -9.80
N SER A 291 -28.16 -15.47 -8.81
CA SER A 291 -29.28 -14.97 -8.00
C SER A 291 -28.98 -13.60 -7.36
N ILE A 292 -30.05 -12.95 -6.90
CA ILE A 292 -30.00 -11.70 -6.16
C ILE A 292 -30.79 -11.83 -4.86
N ALA A 293 -30.22 -11.35 -3.76
CA ALA A 293 -30.94 -11.16 -2.51
C ALA A 293 -30.94 -9.68 -2.11
N VAL A 294 -32.08 -9.19 -1.62
CA VAL A 294 -32.19 -7.84 -1.05
C VAL A 294 -32.59 -7.94 0.41
N ASN A 295 -31.64 -7.66 1.30
CA ASN A 295 -31.83 -7.79 2.73
C ASN A 295 -31.94 -6.41 3.40
N LYS A 296 -32.81 -6.30 4.40
CA LYS A 296 -32.88 -5.14 5.29
C LYS A 296 -32.38 -5.55 6.67
N ALA A 297 -31.28 -4.95 7.12
CA ALA A 297 -30.75 -5.18 8.45
C ALA A 297 -31.66 -4.55 9.52
N PHE A 298 -32.05 -5.34 10.53
CA PHE A 298 -32.96 -4.91 11.58
C PHE A 298 -32.34 -3.90 12.56
N ASP A 299 -31.03 -4.01 12.79
CA ASP A 299 -30.27 -3.26 13.80
C ASP A 299 -29.67 -1.95 13.27
N SER A 300 -29.18 -1.97 12.02
CA SER A 300 -28.48 -0.87 11.37
C SER A 300 -29.37 -0.07 10.41
N ASP A 301 -30.57 -0.58 10.10
CA ASP A 301 -31.50 0.04 9.14
C ASP A 301 -30.85 0.20 7.74
N ASN A 302 -29.84 -0.62 7.42
CA ASN A 302 -29.19 -0.65 6.11
C ASN A 302 -29.88 -1.65 5.18
N PHE A 303 -29.84 -1.36 3.88
CA PHE A 303 -30.24 -2.29 2.83
C PHE A 303 -28.99 -2.85 2.15
N SER A 304 -28.95 -4.16 1.98
CA SER A 304 -27.87 -4.88 1.32
C SER A 304 -28.40 -5.55 0.07
N PHE A 305 -27.87 -5.15 -1.08
CA PHE A 305 -28.13 -5.74 -2.39
C PHE A 305 -27.00 -6.72 -2.67
N ILE A 306 -27.33 -8.02 -2.68
CA ILE A 306 -26.36 -9.10 -2.77
C ILE A 306 -26.55 -9.80 -4.11
N TYR A 307 -25.48 -9.88 -4.89
CA TYR A 307 -25.44 -10.52 -6.19
C TYR A 307 -24.52 -11.74 -6.11
N TRP A 308 -25.02 -12.90 -6.50
CA TRP A 308 -24.24 -14.13 -6.56
C TRP A 308 -23.88 -14.44 -8.01
N TYR A 309 -22.59 -14.55 -8.29
CA TYR A 309 -22.09 -14.90 -9.62
C TYR A 309 -21.39 -16.23 -9.57
N GLY A 310 -21.69 -17.09 -10.55
CA GLY A 310 -20.92 -18.31 -10.76
C GLY A 310 -19.48 -18.00 -11.16
N THR A 311 -18.60 -18.99 -11.04
CA THR A 311 -17.17 -18.85 -11.37
C THR A 311 -16.72 -19.93 -12.33
N LYS A 312 -15.64 -19.68 -13.10
CA LYS A 312 -15.03 -20.72 -13.95
C LYS A 312 -14.32 -21.79 -13.13
N GLU A 313 -13.80 -21.40 -11.97
CA GLU A 313 -13.05 -22.25 -11.05
C GLU A 313 -13.97 -23.14 -10.18
N GLY A 314 -15.28 -22.95 -10.29
CA GLY A 314 -16.30 -23.66 -9.51
C GLY A 314 -16.71 -22.88 -8.26
N GLY A 315 -18.00 -22.94 -7.94
CA GLY A 315 -18.62 -22.18 -6.84
C GLY A 315 -19.16 -20.82 -7.29
N SER A 316 -19.37 -19.94 -6.32
CA SER A 316 -19.92 -18.60 -6.54
C SER A 316 -19.19 -17.53 -5.73
N ILE A 317 -19.16 -16.31 -6.26
CA ILE A 317 -18.70 -15.13 -5.54
C ILE A 317 -19.88 -14.26 -5.13
N LYS A 318 -19.67 -13.46 -4.10
CA LYS A 318 -20.68 -12.53 -3.58
C LYS A 318 -20.28 -11.09 -3.81
N VAL A 319 -21.12 -10.30 -4.46
CA VAL A 319 -20.99 -8.83 -4.51
C VAL A 319 -22.08 -8.21 -3.66
N ALA A 320 -21.70 -7.44 -2.63
CA ALA A 320 -22.63 -6.80 -1.70
C ALA A 320 -22.52 -5.28 -1.78
N CYS A 321 -23.58 -4.64 -2.29
CA CYS A 321 -23.74 -3.19 -2.28
C CYS A 321 -24.62 -2.79 -1.09
N ILE A 322 -24.08 -1.97 -0.18
CA ILE A 322 -24.77 -1.60 1.06
C ILE A 322 -25.15 -0.12 1.02
N ILE A 323 -26.42 0.18 1.31
CA ILE A 323 -26.96 1.54 1.30
C ILE A 323 -27.79 1.81 2.55
N GLY A 324 -27.65 3.00 3.12
CA GLY A 324 -28.40 3.39 4.32
C GLY A 324 -29.89 3.67 4.02
N LYS A 325 -30.78 3.43 5.00
CA LYS A 325 -32.25 3.64 4.86
C LYS A 325 -32.68 4.94 4.21
N PHE A 326 -31.92 6.03 4.38
CA PHE A 326 -32.34 7.35 3.92
C PHE A 326 -32.55 7.38 2.40
N TRP A 327 -31.70 6.66 1.67
CA TRP A 327 -31.85 6.49 0.23
C TRP A 327 -33.14 5.76 -0.17
N ILE A 328 -33.58 4.80 0.64
CA ILE A 328 -34.76 3.99 0.31
C ILE A 328 -36.05 4.60 0.86
N LYS A 329 -36.02 5.33 1.98
CA LYS A 329 -37.24 5.82 2.65
C LYS A 329 -37.69 7.21 2.18
N PHE A 330 -36.79 8.04 1.64
CA PHE A 330 -37.11 9.45 1.31
C PHE A 330 -37.00 9.75 -0.19
N GLN A 331 -37.79 10.71 -0.67
CA GLN A 331 -37.82 11.12 -2.09
C GLN A 331 -36.47 11.58 -2.64
N ALA A 332 -35.59 12.11 -1.77
CA ALA A 332 -34.24 12.50 -2.17
C ALA A 332 -33.41 11.33 -2.74
N GLY A 333 -33.76 10.09 -2.41
CA GLY A 333 -33.17 8.87 -2.97
C GLY A 333 -33.93 8.27 -4.16
N ASP A 334 -34.94 8.93 -4.71
CA ASP A 334 -35.56 8.46 -5.95
C ASP A 334 -34.53 8.42 -7.08
N LEU A 335 -34.46 7.31 -7.81
CA LEU A 335 -33.53 7.15 -8.92
C LEU A 335 -34.25 7.25 -10.26
N PRO A 336 -33.59 7.78 -11.31
CA PRO A 336 -34.11 7.74 -12.67
C PRO A 336 -33.83 6.40 -13.37
N THR A 337 -33.11 5.48 -12.70
CA THR A 337 -32.69 4.21 -13.27
C THR A 337 -33.90 3.42 -13.75
N LYS A 338 -33.85 2.96 -15.00
CA LYS A 338 -34.90 2.13 -15.60
C LYS A 338 -34.81 0.72 -14.99
N ILE A 339 -35.95 0.16 -14.59
CA ILE A 339 -36.00 -1.19 -14.04
C ILE A 339 -35.68 -2.21 -15.13
N ASN A 340 -34.79 -3.17 -14.82
CA ASN A 340 -34.50 -4.31 -15.68
C ASN A 340 -35.25 -5.56 -15.20
N ASP A 341 -36.42 -5.84 -15.78
CA ASP A 341 -37.29 -6.95 -15.37
C ASP A 341 -36.64 -8.33 -15.50
N GLN A 342 -35.66 -8.50 -16.40
CA GLN A 342 -34.94 -9.78 -16.53
C GLN A 342 -34.10 -10.07 -15.30
N ILE A 343 -33.46 -9.04 -14.75
CA ILE A 343 -32.63 -9.14 -13.54
C ILE A 343 -33.49 -9.23 -12.28
N ILE A 344 -34.63 -8.53 -12.24
CA ILE A 344 -35.55 -8.60 -11.10
C ILE A 344 -36.14 -10.02 -10.92
N LYS A 345 -36.29 -10.79 -12.01
CA LYS A 345 -36.70 -12.21 -11.92
C LYS A 345 -35.70 -13.11 -11.18
N LEU A 346 -34.45 -12.70 -11.06
CA LEU A 346 -33.40 -13.41 -10.32
C LEU A 346 -33.39 -13.05 -8.83
N VAL A 347 -34.26 -12.14 -8.39
CA VAL A 347 -34.38 -11.80 -6.97
C VAL A 347 -35.12 -12.93 -6.25
N ASP A 348 -34.49 -13.48 -5.21
CA ASP A 348 -35.00 -14.62 -4.46
C ASP A 348 -36.47 -14.39 -4.02
N SER A 349 -37.31 -15.41 -4.23
CA SER A 349 -38.76 -15.35 -4.02
C SER A 349 -39.17 -15.12 -2.55
N ASN A 350 -38.34 -15.53 -1.58
CA ASN A 350 -38.54 -15.21 -0.15
C ASN A 350 -38.45 -13.70 0.15
N THR A 351 -37.89 -12.92 -0.79
CA THR A 351 -37.85 -11.45 -0.81
C THR A 351 -38.74 -10.84 -1.90
N GLY A 352 -39.39 -11.67 -2.72
CA GLY A 352 -39.92 -11.31 -4.04
C GLY A 352 -41.38 -10.83 -4.10
N GLU A 353 -42.24 -11.15 -3.13
CA GLU A 353 -43.60 -10.60 -3.10
C GLU A 353 -43.57 -9.14 -2.62
N GLY A 354 -43.84 -8.20 -3.53
CA GLY A 354 -44.09 -6.79 -3.18
C GLY A 354 -42.87 -5.86 -3.16
N LEU A 355 -41.78 -6.17 -3.86
CA LEU A 355 -40.64 -5.25 -4.01
C LEU A 355 -41.11 -3.90 -4.58
N SER A 356 -40.92 -2.82 -3.81
CA SER A 356 -41.19 -1.46 -4.29
C SER A 356 -40.35 -1.13 -5.52
N ASP A 357 -40.89 -0.30 -6.42
CA ASP A 357 -40.16 0.13 -7.63
C ASP A 357 -38.82 0.77 -7.29
N ARG A 358 -38.74 1.52 -6.18
CA ARG A 358 -37.48 2.09 -5.70
C ARG A 358 -36.43 1.00 -5.45
N ILE A 359 -36.78 -0.10 -4.76
CA ILE A 359 -35.82 -1.19 -4.54
C ILE A 359 -35.40 -1.82 -5.88
N LYS A 360 -36.33 -2.04 -6.83
CA LYS A 360 -35.99 -2.57 -8.16
C LYS A 360 -35.03 -1.67 -8.93
N GLN A 361 -35.19 -0.35 -8.82
CA GLN A 361 -34.29 0.63 -9.44
C GLN A 361 -32.87 0.55 -8.86
N TYR A 362 -32.75 0.47 -7.53
CA TYR A 362 -31.45 0.28 -6.87
C TYR A 362 -30.81 -1.06 -7.22
N THR A 363 -31.61 -2.15 -7.25
CA THR A 363 -31.14 -3.46 -7.70
C THR A 363 -30.56 -3.39 -9.10
N THR A 364 -31.22 -2.66 -10.02
CA THR A 364 -30.74 -2.48 -11.39
C THR A 364 -29.46 -1.63 -11.43
N LEU A 365 -29.43 -0.49 -10.72
CA LEU A 365 -28.26 0.40 -10.68
C LEU A 365 -27.00 -0.32 -10.21
N PHE A 366 -27.09 -1.05 -9.10
CA PHE A 366 -25.93 -1.75 -8.54
C PHE A 366 -25.50 -2.92 -9.41
N TYR A 367 -26.44 -3.65 -10.03
CA TYR A 367 -26.12 -4.65 -11.04
C TYR A 367 -25.31 -4.05 -12.21
N GLU A 368 -25.75 -2.93 -12.77
CA GLU A 368 -25.05 -2.26 -13.88
C GLU A 368 -23.63 -1.84 -13.50
N LYS A 369 -23.44 -1.30 -12.28
CA LYS A 369 -22.11 -0.97 -11.76
C LYS A 369 -21.24 -2.20 -11.57
N THR A 370 -21.81 -3.30 -11.09
CA THR A 370 -21.10 -4.58 -10.93
C THR A 370 -20.71 -5.18 -12.28
N GLU A 371 -21.58 -5.18 -13.27
CA GLU A 371 -21.24 -5.63 -14.63
C GLU A 371 -20.16 -4.75 -15.26
N ALA A 372 -20.23 -3.44 -15.09
CA ALA A 372 -19.20 -2.52 -15.57
C ALA A 372 -17.83 -2.84 -14.93
N TYR A 373 -17.81 -3.06 -13.61
CA TYR A 373 -16.60 -3.47 -12.89
C TYR A 373 -16.03 -4.79 -13.43
N PHE A 374 -16.86 -5.83 -13.56
CA PHE A 374 -16.37 -7.11 -14.10
C PHE A 374 -15.90 -6.95 -15.54
N LYS A 375 -16.62 -6.22 -16.38
CA LYS A 375 -16.19 -5.98 -17.77
C LYS A 375 -14.84 -5.25 -17.85
N LYS A 376 -14.62 -4.23 -17.00
CA LYS A 376 -13.35 -3.49 -16.89
C LYS A 376 -12.17 -4.41 -16.55
N ASN A 377 -12.42 -5.43 -15.72
CA ASN A 377 -11.40 -6.37 -15.22
C ASN A 377 -11.43 -7.74 -15.95
N ASN A 378 -11.97 -7.81 -17.17
CA ASN A 378 -12.12 -9.06 -17.95
C ASN A 378 -12.80 -10.21 -17.18
N ARG A 379 -13.70 -9.82 -16.27
CA ARG A 379 -14.48 -10.65 -15.36
C ARG A 379 -13.65 -11.39 -14.32
N THR A 380 -12.36 -11.09 -14.21
CA THR A 380 -11.48 -11.65 -13.19
C THR A 380 -11.36 -10.71 -12.00
N MET A 381 -11.35 -11.27 -10.80
CA MET A 381 -11.12 -10.53 -9.57
C MET A 381 -10.24 -11.33 -8.60
N LEU A 382 -9.79 -10.67 -7.54
CA LEU A 382 -9.05 -11.28 -6.45
C LEU A 382 -9.97 -11.41 -5.23
N GLY A 383 -10.01 -12.60 -4.64
CA GLY A 383 -10.87 -12.94 -3.51
C GLY A 383 -12.19 -13.60 -3.91
N ASP A 384 -13.02 -13.90 -2.91
CA ASP A 384 -14.31 -14.59 -3.08
C ASP A 384 -15.53 -13.67 -2.86
N SER A 385 -15.29 -12.40 -2.53
CA SER A 385 -16.36 -11.42 -2.39
C SER A 385 -15.91 -9.98 -2.59
N ILE A 386 -16.86 -9.16 -3.01
CA ILE A 386 -16.75 -7.70 -3.10
C ILE A 386 -17.79 -7.12 -2.15
N THR A 387 -17.41 -6.13 -1.35
CA THR A 387 -18.34 -5.43 -0.46
C THR A 387 -18.06 -3.94 -0.50
N THR A 388 -19.10 -3.14 -0.72
CA THR A 388 -18.99 -1.69 -0.69
C THR A 388 -18.96 -1.16 0.75
N LYS A 389 -18.44 0.05 0.93
CA LYS A 389 -18.79 0.90 2.08
C LYS A 389 -20.29 1.12 2.10
N VAL A 390 -20.83 1.46 3.29
CA VAL A 390 -22.23 1.84 3.43
C VAL A 390 -22.42 3.20 2.77
N ILE A 391 -23.23 3.24 1.73
CA ILE A 391 -23.53 4.47 1.00
C ILE A 391 -24.58 5.26 1.79
N ARG A 392 -24.21 6.45 2.27
CA ARG A 392 -25.05 7.32 3.09
C ARG A 392 -25.38 8.63 2.38
N MET A 393 -26.56 9.18 2.67
CA MET A 393 -26.93 10.57 2.31
C MET A 393 -26.64 11.56 3.43
N THR A 394 -26.52 11.08 4.67
CA THR A 394 -26.30 11.91 5.86
C THR A 394 -25.03 11.47 6.57
N ALA A 395 -24.39 12.42 7.25
CA ALA A 395 -23.20 12.18 8.06
C ALA A 395 -23.52 11.61 9.45
N GLU A 396 -24.77 11.24 9.72
CA GLU A 396 -25.19 10.71 11.01
C GLU A 396 -24.49 9.35 11.25
N LYS A 397 -23.70 9.27 12.33
CA LYS A 397 -22.85 8.11 12.67
C LYS A 397 -21.84 7.73 11.58
N PHE A 398 -21.35 8.70 10.80
CA PHE A 398 -20.40 8.47 9.71
C PHE A 398 -19.04 7.97 10.22
N ASN A 399 -18.69 6.76 9.82
CA ASN A 399 -17.37 6.19 9.98
C ASN A 399 -16.66 6.15 8.63
N ARG A 400 -15.64 6.99 8.44
CA ARG A 400 -14.89 7.11 7.18
C ARG A 400 -14.29 5.79 6.66
N LYS A 401 -14.05 4.80 7.52
CA LYS A 401 -13.56 3.47 7.12
C LYS A 401 -14.66 2.58 6.55
N GLU A 402 -15.87 2.69 7.08
CA GLU A 402 -16.99 1.79 6.76
C GLU A 402 -18.03 2.44 5.84
N ASP A 403 -18.06 3.76 5.76
CA ASP A 403 -19.12 4.54 5.13
C ASP A 403 -18.57 5.47 4.03
N ILE A 404 -19.42 5.77 3.06
CA ILE A 404 -19.18 6.79 2.03
C ILE A 404 -20.41 7.71 1.93
N LEU A 405 -20.18 9.03 1.91
CA LEU A 405 -21.25 10.03 1.82
C LEU A 405 -21.39 10.48 0.38
N LEU A 406 -22.53 10.21 -0.25
CA LEU A 406 -22.80 10.54 -1.64
C LEU A 406 -24.12 11.30 -1.78
N ASN A 407 -24.18 12.22 -2.74
CA ASN A 407 -25.45 12.72 -3.25
C ASN A 407 -25.91 11.86 -4.44
N LYS A 408 -27.16 12.04 -4.88
CA LYS A 408 -27.76 11.28 -5.98
C LYS A 408 -26.94 11.34 -7.27
N SER A 409 -26.47 12.52 -7.65
CA SER A 409 -25.67 12.69 -8.87
C SER A 409 -24.37 11.88 -8.79
N THR A 410 -23.68 11.92 -7.65
CA THR A 410 -22.42 11.19 -7.45
C THR A 410 -22.63 9.69 -7.42
N LEU A 411 -23.71 9.20 -6.79
CA LEU A 411 -24.04 7.76 -6.79
C LEU A 411 -24.30 7.26 -8.22
N LEU A 412 -24.95 8.07 -9.06
CA LEU A 412 -25.18 7.69 -10.46
C LEU A 412 -23.88 7.66 -11.25
N SER A 413 -22.98 8.63 -11.06
CA SER A 413 -21.76 8.77 -11.87
C SER A 413 -20.56 7.94 -11.41
N CYS A 414 -20.48 7.53 -10.13
CA CYS A 414 -19.32 6.80 -9.62
C CYS A 414 -19.23 5.37 -10.17
N GLU A 415 -18.03 4.79 -10.18
CA GLU A 415 -17.82 3.38 -10.50
C GLU A 415 -18.02 2.50 -9.25
N LEU A 416 -18.04 1.18 -9.40
CA LEU A 416 -18.05 0.29 -8.23
C LEU A 416 -16.75 0.41 -7.42
N ASP A 417 -15.62 0.66 -8.09
CA ASP A 417 -14.29 0.85 -7.49
C ASP A 417 -14.29 1.95 -6.42
N ASP A 418 -15.00 3.05 -6.69
CA ASP A 418 -15.14 4.18 -5.77
C ASP A 418 -15.90 3.83 -4.48
N LEU A 419 -16.67 2.74 -4.51
CA LEU A 419 -17.56 2.32 -3.44
C LEU A 419 -16.95 1.22 -2.56
N LEU A 420 -15.84 0.60 -2.96
CA LEU A 420 -15.25 -0.53 -2.25
C LEU A 420 -14.72 -0.14 -0.85
N LYS A 421 -14.71 -1.11 0.08
CA LYS A 421 -14.22 -0.92 1.45
C LYS A 421 -12.74 -0.61 1.53
#